data_AF-A0A1R3HQJ2-F1
#
_entry.id   AF-A0A1R3HQJ2-F1
#
_cell.length_a   1.000
_cell.length_b   1.000
_cell.length_c   1.000
_cell.angle_alpha   90.00
_cell.angle_beta   90.00
_cell.angle_gamma   90.00
#
_symmetry.space_group_name_H-M   'P 1'
#
loop_
_entity.id
_entity.type
_entity.pdbx_description
1 polymer ?
#
loop_
_entity_poly.entity_id
_entity_poly.type
_entity_poly.pdbx_seq_one_letter_code
_entity_poly.pdbx_strand_id
1 'polypeptide(L)'
;MLSGYYLAARQLELLVGKKANGPNTYSLGDALGIAQHHDAVSGTAKQHTTYDYSKHLAIGVTESEAVVSSALSCLTKKNLGRKCEDPPSIFSQCQLVNISYCPQTEKDIPEGKSLVAVAYNPLAWNRTKIVRIPVNDDSFIVQDSSGNKIETQYIALDNVTRNIRVFYTNIMQQ
;
A
#
# COMPACT_ATOMS: atom_id res chain seq x y z
N MET A 1 11.56 -2.84 3.02
CA MET A 1 10.28 -2.13 3.26
C MET A 1 9.14 -3.09 3.64
N LEU A 2 9.09 -4.32 3.10
CA LEU A 2 8.04 -5.32 3.37
C LEU A 2 7.89 -5.77 4.83
N SER A 3 8.97 -5.84 5.61
CA SER A 3 8.88 -6.19 7.03
C SER A 3 8.01 -5.20 7.84
N GLY A 4 8.16 -3.89 7.58
CA GLY A 4 7.33 -2.88 8.22
C GLY A 4 5.86 -2.96 7.78
N TYR A 5 5.64 -3.24 6.50
CA TYR A 5 4.30 -3.49 5.97
C TYR A 5 3.64 -4.71 6.63
N TYR A 6 4.38 -5.81 6.78
CA TYR A 6 3.89 -7.02 7.45
C TYR A 6 3.52 -6.80 8.91
N LEU A 7 4.24 -5.93 9.62
CA LEU A 7 3.86 -5.51 10.97
C LEU A 7 2.50 -4.79 10.97
N ALA A 8 2.32 -3.79 10.09
CA ALA A 8 1.06 -3.06 9.98
C ALA A 8 -0.11 -3.97 9.56
N ALA A 9 0.13 -4.88 8.61
CA ALA A 9 -0.87 -5.83 8.13
C ALA A 9 -1.38 -6.75 9.25
N ARG A 10 -0.48 -7.30 10.07
CA ARG A 10 -0.88 -8.12 11.23
C ARG A 10 -1.65 -7.34 12.29
N GLN A 11 -1.27 -6.09 12.56
CA GLN A 11 -2.01 -5.24 13.49
C GLN A 11 -3.46 -5.03 12.99
N LEU A 12 -3.62 -4.66 11.72
CA LEU A 12 -4.93 -4.45 11.12
C LEU A 12 -5.76 -5.74 11.06
N GLU A 13 -5.14 -6.87 10.71
CA GLU A 13 -5.79 -8.20 10.72
C GLU A 13 -6.29 -8.58 12.11
N LEU A 14 -5.50 -8.31 13.15
CA LEU A 14 -5.89 -8.54 14.54
C LEU A 14 -7.10 -7.68 14.94
N LEU A 15 -7.10 -6.38 14.58
CA LEU A 15 -8.16 -5.44 14.96
C LEU A 15 -9.53 -5.81 14.40
N VAL A 16 -9.58 -6.44 13.23
CA VAL A 16 -10.83 -6.86 12.58
C VAL A 16 -11.20 -8.33 12.83
N GLY A 17 -10.36 -9.04 13.57
CA GLY A 17 -10.47 -10.47 13.79
C GLY A 17 -10.00 -11.28 12.58
N LYS A 18 -9.12 -12.26 12.85
CA LYS A 18 -8.61 -13.14 11.81
C LYS A 18 -9.74 -14.00 11.21
N LYS A 19 -9.83 -14.00 9.88
CA LYS A 19 -10.79 -14.84 9.15
C LYS A 19 -10.29 -16.28 9.09
N ALA A 20 -11.21 -17.25 9.14
CA ALA A 20 -10.88 -18.66 8.99
C ALA A 20 -10.49 -19.02 7.54
N ASN A 21 -11.10 -18.32 6.58
CA ASN A 21 -10.90 -18.52 5.13
C ASN A 21 -10.59 -17.18 4.45
N GLY A 22 -9.87 -17.24 3.33
CA GLY A 22 -9.50 -16.09 2.50
C GLY A 22 -8.08 -15.57 2.76
N PRO A 23 -7.75 -14.40 2.18
CA PRO A 23 -6.43 -13.79 2.33
C PRO A 23 -6.06 -13.61 3.79
N ASN A 24 -4.82 -13.92 4.12
CA ASN A 24 -4.24 -13.73 5.45
C ASN A 24 -2.77 -13.29 5.31
N THR A 25 -2.11 -13.00 6.42
CA THR A 25 -0.74 -12.48 6.40
C THR A 25 0.34 -13.58 6.40
N TYR A 26 -0.02 -14.86 6.40
CA TYR A 26 0.96 -15.96 6.55
C TYR A 26 1.91 -16.10 5.38
N SER A 27 1.44 -15.99 4.14
CA SER A 27 2.30 -16.09 2.95
C SER A 27 3.43 -15.04 2.95
N LEU A 28 3.15 -13.82 3.42
CA LEU A 28 4.20 -12.80 3.59
C LEU A 28 5.13 -13.12 4.76
N GLY A 29 4.61 -13.70 5.85
CA GLY A 29 5.42 -14.16 6.97
C GLY A 29 6.41 -15.24 6.58
N ASP A 30 5.97 -16.25 5.82
CA ASP A 30 6.81 -17.32 5.28
C ASP A 30 7.88 -16.76 4.33
N ALA A 31 7.48 -15.95 3.34
CA ALA A 31 8.42 -15.35 2.40
C ALA A 31 9.45 -14.44 3.08
N LEU A 32 9.06 -13.67 4.10
CA LEU A 32 9.99 -12.87 4.91
C LEU A 32 10.92 -13.74 5.75
N GLY A 33 10.45 -14.88 6.26
CA GLY A 33 11.26 -15.88 6.96
C GLY A 33 12.33 -16.47 6.05
N ILE A 34 11.94 -16.93 4.85
CA ILE A 34 12.87 -17.40 3.81
C ILE A 34 13.88 -16.31 3.45
N ALA A 35 13.44 -15.06 3.34
CA ALA A 35 14.34 -13.94 3.04
C ALA A 35 15.41 -13.68 4.12
N GLN A 36 15.24 -14.19 5.35
CA GLN A 36 16.28 -14.14 6.39
C GLN A 36 17.33 -15.25 6.28
N HIS A 37 17.15 -16.21 5.36
CA HIS A 37 18.20 -17.19 5.05
C HIS A 37 19.50 -16.45 4.72
N HIS A 38 20.63 -16.99 5.18
CA HIS A 38 21.93 -16.33 5.07
C HIS A 38 22.43 -16.16 3.64
N ASP A 39 21.77 -16.78 2.64
CA ASP A 39 21.99 -16.52 1.21
C ASP A 39 20.92 -15.67 0.51
N ALA A 40 19.86 -15.30 1.22
CA ALA A 40 18.77 -14.51 0.66
C ALA A 40 19.06 -13.01 0.77
N VAL A 41 18.73 -12.37 1.89
CA VAL A 41 18.92 -10.91 2.06
C VAL A 41 20.38 -10.47 1.97
N SER A 42 21.34 -11.38 2.20
CA SER A 42 22.77 -11.14 2.02
C SER A 42 23.17 -10.92 0.56
N GLY A 43 22.37 -11.42 -0.39
CA GLY A 43 22.67 -11.39 -1.82
C GLY A 43 23.72 -12.43 -2.26
N THR A 44 23.96 -13.49 -1.50
CA THR A 44 24.95 -14.53 -1.85
C THR A 44 24.38 -15.73 -2.62
N ALA A 45 23.07 -15.78 -2.88
CA ALA A 45 22.45 -16.76 -3.76
C ALA A 45 22.68 -16.49 -5.26
N LYS A 46 22.44 -17.51 -6.10
CA LYS A 46 22.42 -17.36 -7.56
C LYS A 46 21.25 -16.47 -7.99
N GLN A 47 21.41 -15.79 -9.14
CA GLN A 47 20.42 -14.84 -9.65
C GLN A 47 19.00 -15.43 -9.78
N HIS A 48 18.86 -16.66 -10.28
CA HIS A 48 17.53 -17.29 -10.41
C HIS A 48 16.89 -17.57 -9.06
N THR A 49 17.67 -17.89 -8.02
CA THR A 49 17.19 -18.05 -6.64
C THR A 49 16.78 -16.70 -6.06
N THR A 50 17.53 -15.63 -6.33
CA THR A 50 17.16 -14.26 -5.94
C THR A 50 15.84 -13.82 -6.59
N TYR A 51 15.61 -14.19 -7.86
CA TYR A 51 14.31 -13.97 -8.52
C TYR A 51 13.18 -14.76 -7.86
N ASP A 52 13.43 -16.00 -7.44
CA ASP A 52 12.46 -16.80 -6.70
C ASP A 52 12.11 -16.20 -5.33
N TYR A 53 13.10 -15.73 -4.56
CA TYR A 53 12.85 -14.98 -3.32
C TYR A 53 11.97 -13.74 -3.56
N SER A 54 12.27 -12.99 -4.63
CA SER A 54 11.52 -11.80 -4.99
C SER A 54 10.08 -12.14 -5.38
N LYS A 55 9.87 -13.26 -6.08
CA LYS A 55 8.55 -13.79 -6.44
C LYS A 55 7.74 -14.18 -5.21
N HIS A 56 8.30 -14.92 -4.26
CA HIS A 56 7.60 -15.27 -3.02
C HIS A 56 7.21 -14.04 -2.21
N LEU A 57 8.11 -13.07 -2.08
CA LEU A 57 7.81 -11.79 -1.41
C LEU A 57 6.69 -11.01 -2.12
N ALA A 58 6.68 -10.99 -3.46
CA ALA A 58 5.64 -10.35 -4.26
C ALA A 58 4.25 -11.02 -4.09
N ILE A 59 4.21 -12.35 -4.05
CA ILE A 59 2.98 -13.10 -3.77
C ILE A 59 2.47 -12.78 -2.35
N GLY A 60 3.36 -12.86 -1.36
CA GLY A 60 3.00 -12.61 0.04
C GLY A 60 2.48 -11.19 0.28
N VAL A 61 3.11 -10.17 -0.32
CA VAL A 61 2.65 -8.78 -0.16
C VAL A 61 1.31 -8.56 -0.84
N THR A 62 1.08 -9.13 -2.02
CA THR A 62 -0.22 -9.02 -2.73
C THR A 62 -1.36 -9.60 -1.91
N GLU A 63 -1.15 -10.76 -1.26
CA GLU A 63 -2.16 -11.34 -0.37
C GLU A 63 -2.37 -10.46 0.88
N SER A 64 -1.29 -9.97 1.49
CA SER A 64 -1.37 -9.08 2.65
C SER A 64 -2.04 -7.72 2.33
N GLU A 65 -1.91 -7.24 1.10
CA GLU A 65 -2.62 -6.04 0.63
C GLU A 65 -4.14 -6.22 0.63
N ALA A 66 -4.63 -7.40 0.24
CA ALA A 66 -6.04 -7.72 0.33
C ALA A 66 -6.53 -7.74 1.79
N VAL A 67 -5.69 -8.24 2.72
CA VAL A 67 -5.99 -8.21 4.17
C VAL A 67 -6.08 -6.77 4.67
N VAL A 68 -5.07 -5.95 4.40
CA VAL A 68 -5.02 -4.53 4.81
C VAL A 68 -6.20 -3.76 4.25
N SER A 69 -6.50 -3.94 2.96
CA SER A 69 -7.65 -3.33 2.30
C SER A 69 -8.95 -3.70 3.01
N SER A 70 -9.22 -5.00 3.18
CA SER A 70 -10.43 -5.48 3.87
C SER A 70 -10.52 -4.97 5.31
N ALA A 71 -9.39 -4.91 6.03
CA ALA A 71 -9.38 -4.48 7.42
C ALA A 71 -9.69 -2.99 7.54
N LEU A 72 -9.06 -2.14 6.72
CA LEU A 72 -9.35 -0.71 6.67
C LEU A 72 -10.81 -0.44 6.28
N SER A 73 -11.36 -1.20 5.33
CA SER A 73 -12.78 -1.09 4.95
C SER A 73 -13.72 -1.43 6.10
N CYS A 74 -13.32 -2.31 7.01
CA CYS A 74 -14.12 -2.61 8.20
C CYS A 74 -13.99 -1.52 9.26
N LEU A 75 -12.75 -1.09 9.57
CA LEU A 75 -12.46 -0.11 10.63
C LEU A 75 -12.98 1.30 10.32
N THR A 76 -13.13 1.64 9.04
CA THR A 76 -13.65 2.95 8.62
C THR A 76 -15.18 3.00 8.53
N LYS A 77 -15.88 1.88 8.68
CA LYS A 77 -17.35 1.85 8.74
C LYS A 77 -17.83 2.34 10.12
N LYS A 78 -18.85 3.21 10.14
CA LYS A 78 -19.43 3.80 11.37
C LYS A 78 -20.07 2.78 12.33
N ASN A 79 -20.33 1.55 11.89
CA ASN A 79 -21.03 0.53 12.68
C ASN A 79 -20.03 -0.47 13.30
N LEU A 80 -19.41 -0.06 14.42
CA LEU A 80 -18.43 -0.83 15.21
C LEU A 80 -18.96 -2.17 15.80
N GLY A 81 -20.25 -2.51 15.60
CA GLY A 81 -20.90 -3.67 16.20
C GLY A 81 -21.28 -4.81 15.24
N ARG A 82 -21.08 -4.67 13.92
CA ARG A 82 -21.29 -5.78 12.97
C ARG A 82 -19.97 -6.48 12.70
N LYS A 83 -20.01 -7.82 12.65
CA LYS A 83 -18.92 -8.62 12.10
C LYS A 83 -18.58 -8.08 10.71
N CYS A 84 -17.30 -8.09 10.35
CA CYS A 84 -16.80 -7.65 9.04
C CYS A 84 -17.27 -8.61 7.92
N GLU A 85 -18.58 -8.62 7.64
CA GLU A 85 -19.27 -9.59 6.77
C GLU A 85 -19.80 -8.95 5.47
N ASP A 86 -19.95 -7.62 5.41
CA ASP A 86 -20.35 -6.91 4.20
C ASP A 86 -19.16 -6.73 3.23
N PRO A 87 -19.37 -6.79 1.90
CA PRO A 87 -18.30 -6.65 0.94
C PRO A 87 -17.50 -5.37 1.21
N PRO A 88 -16.17 -5.45 1.33
CA PRO A 88 -15.36 -4.29 1.63
C PRO A 88 -15.37 -3.34 0.44
N SER A 89 -15.57 -2.05 0.68
CA SER A 89 -15.14 -0.99 -0.24
C SER A 89 -13.62 -1.15 -0.40
N ILE A 90 -13.16 -1.68 -1.53
CA ILE A 90 -11.78 -2.13 -1.70
C ILE A 90 -10.87 -0.89 -1.77
N PHE A 91 -10.10 -0.65 -0.72
CA PHE A 91 -8.98 0.29 -0.78
C PHE A 91 -7.93 -0.26 -1.73
N SER A 92 -7.43 0.61 -2.60
CA SER A 92 -6.26 0.32 -3.42
C SER A 92 -5.01 0.89 -2.74
N GLN A 93 -3.89 0.21 -2.93
CA GLN A 93 -2.59 0.59 -2.37
C GLN A 93 -1.58 0.80 -3.50
N CYS A 94 -0.56 1.62 -3.27
CA CYS A 94 0.44 1.96 -4.27
C CYS A 94 1.86 1.71 -3.72
N GLN A 95 2.48 0.62 -4.15
CA GLN A 95 3.84 0.24 -3.73
C GLN A 95 4.94 0.87 -4.59
N LEU A 96 4.58 1.48 -5.73
CA LEU A 96 5.50 2.01 -6.73
C LEU A 96 5.64 3.54 -6.70
N VAL A 97 5.37 4.15 -5.54
CA VAL A 97 5.53 5.61 -5.34
C VAL A 97 6.99 6.07 -5.43
N ASN A 98 7.96 5.16 -5.27
CA ASN A 98 9.39 5.43 -5.48
C ASN A 98 9.71 5.79 -6.94
N ILE A 99 8.94 5.26 -7.90
CA ILE A 99 9.03 5.61 -9.33
C ILE A 99 7.89 6.55 -9.75
N SER A 100 7.26 7.24 -8.78
CA SER A 100 6.15 8.15 -9.01
C SER A 100 4.99 7.53 -9.78
N TYR A 101 4.65 6.28 -9.49
CA TYR A 101 3.55 5.55 -10.12
C TYR A 101 2.49 5.11 -9.10
N CYS A 102 1.28 5.64 -9.24
CA CYS A 102 0.10 5.25 -8.48
C CYS A 102 -1.16 5.50 -9.31
N PRO A 103 -1.66 4.50 -10.06
CA PRO A 103 -2.78 4.69 -10.97
C PRO A 103 -4.05 5.25 -10.35
N GLN A 104 -4.26 5.07 -9.05
CA GLN A 104 -5.49 5.48 -8.38
C GLN A 104 -5.49 6.95 -7.98
N THR A 105 -4.32 7.57 -7.81
CA THR A 105 -4.19 9.00 -7.52
C THR A 105 -4.03 9.83 -8.81
N GLU A 106 -3.79 9.17 -9.93
CA GLU A 106 -3.50 9.79 -11.22
C GLU A 106 -4.67 9.75 -12.22
N LYS A 107 -5.71 8.96 -11.92
CA LYS A 107 -6.96 8.95 -12.72
C LYS A 107 -7.74 10.23 -12.51
N ASP A 108 -8.42 10.67 -13.57
CA ASP A 108 -9.37 11.77 -13.49
C ASP A 108 -10.46 11.45 -12.47
N ILE A 109 -10.75 12.42 -11.60
CA ILE A 109 -11.79 12.29 -10.58
C ILE A 109 -13.12 12.70 -11.22
N PRO A 110 -14.16 11.84 -11.18
CA PRO A 110 -15.47 12.20 -11.68
C PRO A 110 -16.03 13.44 -10.98
N GLU A 111 -16.81 14.24 -11.70
CA GLU A 111 -17.45 15.43 -11.15
C GLU A 111 -18.27 15.10 -9.89
N GLY A 112 -18.13 15.94 -8.86
CA GLY A 112 -18.80 15.75 -7.57
C GLY A 112 -18.25 14.59 -6.72
N LYS A 113 -17.13 13.97 -7.12
CA LYS A 113 -16.40 12.98 -6.31
C LYS A 113 -15.06 13.55 -5.82
N SER A 114 -14.45 12.83 -4.89
CA SER A 114 -13.16 13.16 -4.33
C SER A 114 -12.34 11.90 -4.15
N LEU A 115 -11.02 12.02 -4.27
CA LEU A 115 -10.09 10.96 -3.92
C LEU A 115 -10.00 10.88 -2.40
N VAL A 116 -10.33 9.71 -1.84
CA VAL A 116 -10.25 9.47 -0.40
C VAL A 116 -8.94 8.76 -0.08
N ALA A 117 -8.07 9.40 0.69
CA ALA A 117 -6.84 8.81 1.20
C ALA A 117 -6.99 8.46 2.68
N VAL A 118 -6.70 7.21 3.03
CA VAL A 118 -6.67 6.74 4.43
C VAL A 118 -5.22 6.48 4.83
N ALA A 119 -4.78 7.12 5.92
CA ALA A 119 -3.45 6.93 6.47
C ALA A 119 -3.53 6.12 7.76
N TYR A 120 -2.83 4.99 7.81
CA TYR A 120 -2.69 4.17 9.02
C TYR A 120 -1.30 4.37 9.64
N ASN A 121 -1.25 4.65 10.95
CA ASN A 121 -0.02 4.75 11.72
C ASN A 121 0.16 3.45 12.55
N PRO A 122 1.10 2.56 12.18
CA PRO A 122 1.32 1.31 12.91
C PRO A 122 2.12 1.47 14.22
N LEU A 123 2.49 2.71 14.58
CA LEU A 123 3.25 3.01 15.79
C LEU A 123 2.31 3.35 16.94
N ALA A 124 2.70 2.99 18.16
CA ALA A 124 1.95 3.29 19.38
C ALA A 124 2.04 4.76 19.84
N TRP A 125 2.61 5.65 19.03
CA TRP A 125 2.81 7.06 19.34
C TRP A 125 2.35 7.96 18.18
N ASN A 126 1.90 9.17 18.54
CA ASN A 126 1.40 10.15 17.59
C ASN A 126 2.45 10.55 16.57
N ARG A 127 2.05 10.65 15.30
CA ARG A 127 2.98 10.92 14.21
C ARG A 127 2.39 11.88 13.20
N THR A 128 3.15 12.93 12.91
CA THR A 128 2.91 13.85 11.80
C THR A 128 3.98 13.62 10.73
N LYS A 129 3.57 13.40 9.49
CA LYS A 129 4.47 13.20 8.35
C LYS A 129 3.89 13.79 7.09
N ILE A 130 4.78 14.20 6.19
CA ILE A 130 4.43 14.60 4.82
C ILE A 130 4.03 13.35 4.05
N VAL A 131 2.85 13.36 3.45
CA VAL A 131 2.38 12.34 2.51
C VAL A 131 2.58 12.91 1.11
N ARG A 132 3.33 12.20 0.26
CA ARG A 132 3.59 12.58 -1.13
C ARG A 132 2.96 11.55 -2.06
N ILE A 133 2.04 11.98 -2.90
CA ILE A 133 1.35 11.15 -3.88
C ILE A 133 1.52 11.75 -5.29
N PRO A 134 1.73 10.95 -6.34
CA PRO A 134 1.74 11.45 -7.70
C PRO A 134 0.32 11.77 -8.16
N VAL A 135 0.14 12.91 -8.82
CA VAL A 135 -1.14 13.38 -9.37
C VAL A 135 -0.89 14.00 -10.74
N ASN A 136 -1.93 14.05 -11.58
CA ASN A 136 -1.87 14.65 -12.92
C ASN A 136 -2.46 16.08 -12.97
N ASP A 137 -3.16 16.50 -11.91
CA ASP A 137 -3.80 17.81 -11.78
C ASP A 137 -3.13 18.59 -10.63
N ASP A 138 -2.93 19.89 -10.80
CA ASP A 138 -2.30 20.80 -9.85
C ASP A 138 -3.30 21.68 -9.06
N SER A 139 -4.60 21.40 -9.18
CA SER A 139 -5.69 22.21 -8.60
C SER A 139 -6.42 21.54 -7.42
N PHE A 140 -5.87 20.47 -6.85
CA PHE A 140 -6.46 19.81 -5.68
C PHE A 140 -6.56 20.73 -4.46
N ILE A 141 -7.71 20.68 -3.81
CA ILE A 141 -7.91 21.14 -2.45
C ILE A 141 -7.87 19.92 -1.54
N VAL A 142 -6.87 19.84 -0.66
CA VAL A 142 -6.76 18.75 0.31
C VAL A 142 -7.41 19.16 1.63
N GLN A 143 -8.27 18.29 2.13
CA GLN A 143 -9.00 18.52 3.38
C GLN A 143 -8.77 17.36 4.36
N ASP A 144 -8.77 17.67 5.65
CA ASP A 144 -8.82 16.68 6.71
C ASP A 144 -10.24 16.10 6.89
N SER A 145 -10.38 15.13 7.79
CA SER A 145 -11.68 14.51 8.09
C SER A 145 -12.73 15.45 8.69
N SER A 146 -12.35 16.64 9.15
CA SER A 146 -13.24 17.69 9.67
C SER A 146 -13.59 18.75 8.62
N GLY A 147 -13.05 18.63 7.39
CA GLY A 147 -13.25 19.59 6.30
C GLY A 147 -12.27 20.77 6.31
N ASN A 148 -11.27 20.78 7.19
CA ASN A 148 -10.28 21.86 7.23
C ASN A 148 -9.29 21.68 6.08
N LYS A 149 -8.94 22.78 5.40
CA LYS A 149 -7.91 22.77 4.36
C LYS A 149 -6.54 22.50 4.97
N ILE A 150 -5.82 21.54 4.40
CA ILE A 150 -4.43 21.24 4.75
C ILE A 150 -3.53 22.02 3.79
N GLU A 151 -2.45 22.61 4.30
CA GLU A 151 -1.43 23.24 3.46
C GLU A 151 -0.77 22.19 2.55
N THR A 152 -0.71 22.48 1.26
CA THR A 152 -0.19 21.56 0.24
C THR A 152 0.86 22.23 -0.63
N GLN A 153 1.75 21.41 -1.16
CA GLN A 153 2.80 21.83 -2.08
C GLN A 153 2.83 20.90 -3.29
N TYR A 154 2.90 21.48 -4.48
CA TYR A 154 3.17 20.76 -5.73
C TYR A 154 4.66 20.77 -6.04
N ILE A 155 5.15 19.62 -6.48
CA ILE A 155 6.55 19.43 -6.88
C ILE A 155 6.54 18.75 -8.23
N ALA A 156 7.12 19.42 -9.23
CA ALA A 156 7.26 18.87 -10.57
C ALA A 156 8.12 17.60 -10.56
N LEU A 157 7.76 16.63 -11.42
CA LEU A 157 8.52 15.41 -11.57
C LEU A 157 9.81 15.69 -12.35
N ASP A 158 10.96 15.30 -11.79
CA ASP A 158 12.25 15.44 -12.44
C ASP A 158 12.43 14.43 -13.60
N ASN A 159 13.37 14.72 -14.50
CA ASN A 159 13.61 13.90 -15.68
C ASN A 159 14.09 12.48 -15.36
N VAL A 160 14.84 12.29 -14.26
CA VAL A 160 15.35 10.97 -13.88
C VAL A 160 14.18 10.08 -13.44
N THR A 161 13.33 10.58 -12.54
CA THR A 161 12.16 9.82 -12.08
C THR A 161 11.19 9.55 -13.23
N ARG A 162 10.98 10.52 -14.14
CA ARG A 162 10.17 10.34 -15.34
C ARG A 162 10.68 9.20 -16.23
N ASN A 163 11.99 9.16 -16.49
CA ASN A 163 12.59 8.11 -17.32
C ASN A 163 12.47 6.72 -16.68
N ILE A 164 12.73 6.64 -15.36
CA ILE A 164 12.57 5.38 -14.60
C ILE A 164 11.12 4.90 -14.67
N ARG A 165 10.16 5.80 -14.45
CA ARG A 165 8.73 5.47 -14.54
C ARG A 165 8.39 4.87 -15.89
N VAL A 166 8.72 5.57 -16.98
CA VAL A 166 8.43 5.14 -18.36
C VAL A 166 9.03 3.75 -18.62
N PHE A 167 10.28 3.51 -18.21
CA PHE A 167 10.94 2.23 -18.38
C PHE A 167 10.17 1.08 -17.71
N TYR A 168 9.81 1.22 -16.43
CA TYR A 168 9.16 0.15 -15.68
C TYR A 168 7.67 -0.02 -15.99
N THR A 169 6.94 1.05 -16.32
CA THR A 169 5.50 0.95 -16.63
C THR A 169 5.22 0.43 -18.02
N ASN A 170 6.10 0.68 -19.00
CA ASN A 170 5.92 0.18 -20.36
C ASN A 170 6.25 -1.32 -20.47
N ILE A 171 7.20 -1.82 -19.68
CA ILE A 171 7.56 -3.24 -19.65
C ILE A 171 6.50 -4.07 -18.90
N MET A 172 5.84 -3.52 -17.87
CA MET A 172 4.78 -4.22 -17.12
C MET A 172 3.42 -4.31 -17.84
N GLN A 173 3.26 -3.68 -19.02
CA GLN A 173 2.05 -3.76 -19.85
C GLN A 173 2.14 -4.80 -20.99
N GLN A 174 3.28 -5.50 -21.12
CA GLN A 174 3.45 -6.67 -22.01
C GLN A 174 3.45 -7.96 -21.20
#